data_AF-A0A1K1M4R9-F1
#
_entry.id   AF-A0A1K1M4R9-F1
#
_cell.length_a   1.000
_cell.length_b   1.000
_cell.length_c   1.000
_cell.angle_alpha   90.00
_cell.angle_beta   90.00
_cell.angle_gamma   90.00
#
_symmetry.space_group_name_H-M   'P 1'
#
loop_
_entity.id
_entity.type
_entity.pdbx_description
1 polymer ?
#
loop_
_entity_poly.entity_id
_entity_poly.type
_entity_poly.pdbx_seq_one_letter_code
_entity_poly.pdbx_strand_id
1 'polypeptide(L)'
;MVQKVKDKQSEWLLKAQEFLQMHPKDVIALRRAAGRPMATAGATALSAFYRLHPDERYEEEEFTVICLMCLWREDEWAKGLSLPKAMKKSLPKDQRQEFPRRLKGLLDLPWEATGYFSSKLYRVIKFCRSKGNIVDAHKLLYALRYWNHPEYFIQRNWVKEFYQMEISEDTSEGEI
;
A
#
# COMPACT_ATOMS: atom_id res chain seq x y z
N MET A 1 23.56 -1.82 -5.30
CA MET A 1 22.77 -2.68 -4.37
C MET A 1 21.29 -2.35 -4.40
N VAL A 2 20.91 -1.07 -4.34
CA VAL A 2 19.49 -0.60 -4.38
C VAL A 2 18.72 -1.06 -5.63
N GLN A 3 19.34 -1.04 -6.83
CA GLN A 3 18.67 -1.45 -8.07
C GLN A 3 18.28 -2.94 -8.07
N LYS A 4 19.23 -3.83 -7.75
CA LYS A 4 18.99 -5.29 -7.66
C LYS A 4 17.88 -5.66 -6.67
N VAL A 5 17.75 -4.93 -5.55
CA VAL A 5 16.69 -5.18 -4.55
C VAL A 5 15.31 -4.73 -5.07
N LYS A 6 15.23 -3.60 -5.78
CA LYS A 6 14.00 -3.14 -6.43
C LYS A 6 13.53 -4.11 -7.51
N ASP A 7 14.46 -4.66 -8.27
CA ASP A 7 14.18 -5.60 -9.35
C ASP A 7 13.64 -6.93 -8.77
N LYS A 8 14.30 -7.51 -7.76
CA LYS A 8 13.84 -8.74 -7.08
C LYS A 8 12.48 -8.58 -6.41
N GLN A 9 12.24 -7.45 -5.72
CA GLN A 9 10.96 -7.16 -5.09
C GLN A 9 9.81 -7.10 -6.10
N SER A 10 10.06 -6.40 -7.21
CA SER A 10 9.06 -6.23 -8.26
C SER A 10 8.75 -7.55 -8.92
N GLU A 11 9.76 -8.38 -9.18
CA GLU A 11 9.58 -9.73 -9.69
C GLU A 11 8.75 -10.62 -8.76
N TRP A 12 9.03 -10.60 -7.45
CA TRP A 12 8.26 -11.40 -6.47
C TRP A 12 6.78 -11.01 -6.45
N LEU A 13 6.48 -9.71 -6.39
CA LEU A 13 5.10 -9.25 -6.28
C LEU A 13 4.32 -9.52 -7.58
N LEU A 14 4.96 -9.45 -8.75
CA LEU A 14 4.34 -9.86 -10.02
C LEU A 14 3.96 -11.34 -10.01
N LYS A 15 4.90 -12.23 -9.62
CA LYS A 15 4.62 -13.67 -9.49
C LYS A 15 3.51 -13.95 -8.48
N ALA A 16 3.49 -13.22 -7.37
CA ALA A 16 2.42 -13.33 -6.38
C ALA A 16 1.06 -12.92 -6.95
N GLN A 17 1.00 -11.85 -7.76
CA GLN A 17 -0.23 -11.42 -8.43
C GLN A 17 -0.72 -12.49 -9.43
N GLU A 18 0.16 -13.01 -10.28
CA GLU A 18 -0.16 -14.08 -11.24
C GLU A 18 -0.68 -15.34 -10.53
N PHE A 19 -0.02 -15.74 -9.44
CA PHE A 19 -0.48 -16.87 -8.64
C PHE A 19 -1.87 -16.62 -8.06
N LEU A 20 -2.08 -15.47 -7.42
CA LEU A 20 -3.33 -15.16 -6.73
C LEU A 20 -4.52 -15.00 -7.68
N GLN A 21 -4.30 -14.56 -8.93
CA GLN A 21 -5.32 -14.53 -9.98
C GLN A 21 -5.94 -15.91 -10.25
N MET A 22 -5.15 -16.97 -10.08
CA MET A 22 -5.61 -18.35 -10.24
C MET A 22 -6.22 -18.94 -8.95
N HIS A 23 -6.11 -18.24 -7.82
CA HIS A 23 -6.45 -18.74 -6.49
C HIS A 23 -7.39 -17.79 -5.72
N PRO A 24 -8.65 -17.65 -6.14
CA PRO A 24 -9.59 -16.69 -5.54
C PRO A 24 -9.91 -16.97 -4.06
N LYS A 25 -9.81 -18.24 -3.62
CA LYS A 25 -9.97 -18.59 -2.21
C LYS A 25 -8.84 -18.00 -1.34
N ASP A 26 -7.62 -18.00 -1.87
CA ASP A 26 -6.45 -17.46 -1.19
C ASP A 26 -6.56 -15.93 -1.11
N VAL A 27 -7.01 -15.27 -2.17
CA VAL A 27 -7.35 -13.82 -2.18
C VAL A 27 -8.36 -13.47 -1.08
N ILE A 28 -9.42 -14.26 -0.91
CA ILE A 28 -10.43 -14.03 0.13
C ILE A 28 -9.82 -14.19 1.53
N ALA A 29 -8.99 -15.21 1.75
CA ALA A 29 -8.34 -15.45 3.04
C ALA A 29 -7.40 -14.29 3.41
N LEU A 30 -6.56 -13.86 2.48
CA LEU A 30 -5.63 -12.74 2.64
C LEU A 30 -6.38 -11.42 2.86
N ARG A 31 -7.44 -11.16 2.09
CA ARG A 31 -8.31 -9.99 2.28
C ARG A 31 -8.87 -9.89 3.70
N ARG A 32 -9.26 -11.02 4.30
CA ARG A 32 -9.81 -11.06 5.68
C ARG A 32 -8.76 -10.75 6.75
N ALA A 33 -7.48 -10.96 6.46
CA ALA A 33 -6.37 -10.66 7.35
C ALA A 33 -5.87 -9.20 7.25
N ALA A 34 -6.35 -8.43 6.26
CA ALA A 34 -5.90 -7.05 6.03
C ALA A 34 -6.00 -6.17 7.28
N GLY A 35 -4.88 -5.52 7.62
CA GLY A 35 -4.76 -4.63 8.78
C GLY A 35 -4.47 -5.33 10.11
N ARG A 36 -4.28 -6.65 10.11
CA ARG A 36 -3.82 -7.42 11.27
C ARG A 36 -2.33 -7.74 11.13
N PRO A 37 -1.58 -7.83 12.25
CA PRO A 37 -0.23 -8.37 12.21
C PRO A 37 -0.26 -9.86 11.83
N MET A 38 0.78 -10.33 11.15
CA MET A 38 0.93 -11.72 10.68
C MET A 38 0.81 -12.72 11.84
N ALA A 39 1.36 -12.37 13.00
CA ALA A 39 1.28 -13.18 14.23
C ALA A 39 -0.16 -13.49 14.70
N THR A 40 -1.16 -12.72 14.24
CA THR A 40 -2.58 -12.91 14.58
C THR A 40 -3.42 -13.40 13.40
N ALA A 41 -2.78 -13.69 12.26
CA ALA A 41 -3.45 -14.19 11.08
C ALA A 41 -3.89 -15.65 11.27
N GLY A 42 -5.06 -16.00 10.72
CA GLY A 42 -5.54 -17.38 10.74
C GLY A 42 -4.73 -18.29 9.81
N ALA A 43 -4.72 -19.59 10.10
CA ALA A 43 -3.96 -20.59 9.35
C ALA A 43 -4.21 -20.57 7.83
N THR A 44 -5.44 -20.27 7.39
CA THR A 44 -5.75 -20.16 5.95
C THR A 44 -5.03 -18.99 5.28
N ALA A 45 -4.93 -17.83 5.95
CA ALA A 45 -4.24 -16.66 5.41
C ALA A 45 -2.72 -16.89 5.39
N LEU A 46 -2.17 -17.50 6.46
CA LEU A 46 -0.75 -17.88 6.50
C LEU A 46 -0.41 -18.90 5.42
N SER A 47 -1.23 -19.95 5.26
CA SER A 47 -1.02 -20.95 4.21
C SER A 47 -1.08 -20.35 2.80
N ALA A 48 -2.00 -19.40 2.55
CA ALA A 48 -2.08 -18.68 1.28
C ALA A 48 -0.82 -17.83 1.04
N PHE A 49 -0.36 -17.11 2.08
CA PHE A 49 0.82 -16.26 2.00
C PHE A 49 2.11 -17.04 1.76
N TYR A 50 2.35 -18.13 2.50
CA TYR A 50 3.59 -18.90 2.39
C TYR A 50 3.74 -19.64 1.05
N ARG A 51 2.64 -19.91 0.32
CA ARG A 51 2.70 -20.41 -1.07
C ARG A 51 3.28 -19.39 -2.05
N LEU A 52 3.33 -18.11 -1.69
CA LEU A 52 3.92 -17.05 -2.51
C LEU A 52 5.44 -16.99 -2.35
N HIS A 53 6.04 -17.83 -1.49
CA HIS A 53 7.47 -17.87 -1.21
C HIS A 53 8.04 -16.49 -0.80
N PRO A 54 7.58 -15.91 0.32
CA PRO A 54 8.02 -14.60 0.79
C PRO A 54 9.51 -14.58 1.14
N ASP A 55 10.12 -13.40 1.13
CA ASP A 55 11.48 -13.19 1.62
C ASP A 55 11.46 -13.15 3.16
N GLU A 56 12.16 -14.08 3.82
CA GLU A 56 12.21 -14.20 5.29
C GLU A 56 12.57 -12.88 6.01
N ARG A 57 13.27 -11.97 5.33
CA ARG A 57 13.68 -10.68 5.90
C ARG A 57 12.55 -9.66 5.97
N TYR A 58 11.50 -9.83 5.18
CA TYR A 58 10.44 -8.85 4.97
C TYR A 58 9.04 -9.46 5.04
N GLU A 59 8.88 -10.61 5.72
CA GLU A 59 7.62 -11.37 5.73
C GLU A 59 6.44 -10.53 6.22
N GLU A 60 6.62 -9.72 7.26
CA GLU A 60 5.54 -8.91 7.84
C GLU A 60 5.09 -7.80 6.86
N GLU A 61 6.02 -7.14 6.20
CA GLU A 61 5.76 -6.11 5.18
C GLU A 61 5.08 -6.72 3.95
N GLU A 62 5.59 -7.85 3.48
CA GLU A 62 5.05 -8.60 2.34
C GLU A 62 3.64 -9.12 2.63
N PHE A 63 3.44 -9.73 3.81
CA PHE A 63 2.14 -10.19 4.26
C PHE A 63 1.14 -9.03 4.32
N THR A 64 1.55 -7.92 4.92
CA THR A 64 0.70 -6.72 5.04
C THR A 64 0.32 -6.18 3.66
N VAL A 65 1.28 -6.05 2.73
CA VAL A 65 1.02 -5.55 1.37
C VAL A 65 0.09 -6.48 0.61
N ILE A 66 0.34 -7.79 0.62
CA ILE A 66 -0.50 -8.76 -0.08
C ILE A 66 -1.94 -8.71 0.44
N CYS A 67 -2.12 -8.71 1.77
CA CYS A 67 -3.45 -8.63 2.36
C CYS A 67 -4.18 -7.33 1.97
N LEU A 68 -3.47 -6.20 1.95
CA LEU A 68 -4.02 -4.91 1.55
C LEU A 68 -4.34 -4.86 0.05
N MET A 69 -3.48 -5.41 -0.81
CA MET A 69 -3.70 -5.53 -2.26
C MET A 69 -4.96 -6.34 -2.57
N CYS A 70 -5.19 -7.42 -1.82
CA CYS A 70 -6.39 -8.25 -1.96
C CYS A 70 -7.70 -7.51 -1.63
N LEU A 71 -7.70 -6.26 -1.11
CA LEU A 71 -8.91 -5.46 -0.93
C LEU A 71 -9.59 -5.06 -2.25
N TRP A 72 -8.83 -5.03 -3.35
CA TRP A 72 -9.34 -4.76 -4.70
C TRP A 72 -9.49 -6.05 -5.51
N ARG A 73 -10.15 -5.95 -6.67
CA ARG A 73 -10.20 -7.05 -7.64
C ARG A 73 -8.86 -7.17 -8.35
N GLU A 74 -8.57 -8.37 -8.84
CA GLU A 74 -7.30 -8.66 -9.51
C GLU A 74 -7.07 -7.80 -10.77
N ASP A 75 -8.14 -7.49 -11.52
CA ASP A 75 -8.11 -6.64 -12.72
C ASP A 75 -7.90 -5.14 -12.40
N GLU A 76 -7.86 -4.78 -11.13
CA GLU A 76 -7.63 -3.42 -10.64
C GLU A 76 -6.20 -3.18 -10.18
N TRP A 77 -5.41 -4.22 -9.86
CA TRP A 77 -4.09 -4.08 -9.24
C TRP A 77 -3.10 -3.23 -10.05
N ALA A 78 -3.15 -3.31 -11.38
CA ALA A 78 -2.29 -2.52 -12.27
C ALA A 78 -2.65 -1.03 -12.33
N LYS A 79 -3.81 -0.62 -11.81
CA LYS A 79 -4.31 0.77 -11.86
C LYS A 79 -3.95 1.58 -10.61
N GLY A 80 -3.08 1.02 -9.75
CA GLY A 80 -2.74 1.59 -8.46
C GLY A 80 -2.00 2.93 -8.54
N LEU A 81 -2.29 3.81 -7.59
CA LEU A 81 -1.52 5.02 -7.31
C LEU A 81 -0.66 4.81 -6.06
N SER A 82 0.41 5.57 -5.91
CA SER A 82 1.09 5.64 -4.61
C SER A 82 0.11 6.07 -3.52
N LEU A 83 0.34 5.66 -2.27
CA LEU A 83 -0.57 6.00 -1.18
C LEU A 83 -0.81 7.51 -1.02
N PRO A 84 0.21 8.40 -1.11
CA PRO A 84 -0.01 9.84 -1.06
C PRO A 84 -0.92 10.36 -2.17
N LYS A 85 -0.75 9.89 -3.41
CA LYS A 85 -1.59 10.28 -4.55
C LYS A 85 -3.01 9.75 -4.43
N ALA A 86 -3.17 8.49 -4.06
CA ALA A 86 -4.47 7.89 -3.78
C ALA A 86 -5.21 8.66 -2.69
N MET A 87 -4.51 9.06 -1.62
CA MET A 87 -5.07 9.86 -0.55
C MET A 87 -5.48 11.26 -1.03
N LYS A 88 -4.62 11.97 -1.78
CA LYS A 88 -4.95 13.30 -2.31
C LYS A 88 -6.18 13.27 -3.22
N LYS A 89 -6.26 12.30 -4.13
CA LYS A 89 -7.44 12.10 -5.00
C LYS A 89 -8.71 11.73 -4.23
N SER A 90 -8.55 11.09 -3.06
CA SER A 90 -9.68 10.72 -2.18
C SER A 90 -10.24 11.88 -1.37
N LEU A 91 -9.56 13.04 -1.35
CA LEU A 91 -9.99 14.22 -0.62
C LEU A 91 -10.83 15.17 -1.48
N PRO A 92 -11.81 15.87 -0.87
CA PRO A 92 -12.46 17.04 -1.46
C PRO A 92 -11.43 18.07 -1.93
N LYS A 93 -11.72 18.81 -3.01
CA LYS A 93 -10.77 19.75 -3.65
C LYS A 93 -10.22 20.78 -2.65
N ASP A 94 -11.07 21.31 -1.79
CA ASP A 94 -10.74 22.26 -0.70
C ASP A 94 -9.76 21.70 0.33
N GLN A 95 -9.68 20.38 0.49
CA GLN A 95 -8.79 19.70 1.44
C GLN A 95 -7.49 19.19 0.81
N ARG A 96 -7.29 19.35 -0.51
CA ARG A 96 -6.09 18.85 -1.21
C ARG A 96 -4.85 19.71 -0.98
N GLN A 97 -5.00 20.89 -0.40
CA GLN A 97 -3.90 21.82 -0.09
C GLN A 97 -3.18 21.48 1.22
N GLU A 98 -3.83 20.74 2.12
CA GLU A 98 -3.27 20.37 3.41
C GLU A 98 -2.85 18.91 3.47
N PHE A 99 -1.68 18.63 4.07
CA PHE A 99 -1.27 17.26 4.26
C PHE A 99 -2.23 16.55 5.24
N PRO A 100 -2.81 15.39 4.89
CA PRO A 100 -3.98 14.88 5.59
C PRO A 100 -3.60 14.32 6.97
N ARG A 101 -4.41 14.61 7.99
CA ARG A 101 -4.18 14.11 9.38
C ARG A 101 -3.99 12.59 9.45
N ARG A 102 -4.69 11.84 8.59
CA ARG A 102 -4.56 10.37 8.49
C ARG A 102 -3.16 9.92 8.07
N LEU A 103 -2.53 10.65 7.14
CA LEU A 103 -1.16 10.37 6.73
C LEU A 103 -0.15 10.90 7.76
N LYS A 104 -0.35 12.09 8.33
CA LYS A 104 0.49 12.62 9.43
C LYS A 104 0.67 11.57 10.53
N GLY A 105 -0.46 11.07 11.04
CA GLY A 105 -0.44 10.06 12.08
C GLY A 105 0.18 8.72 11.67
N LEU A 106 0.36 8.42 10.38
CA LEU A 106 1.15 7.27 9.96
C LEU A 106 2.65 7.59 9.97
N LEU A 107 3.05 8.76 9.48
CA LEU A 107 4.45 9.18 9.43
C LEU A 107 5.11 9.25 10.81
N ASP A 108 4.31 9.55 11.85
CA ASP A 108 4.77 9.63 13.25
C ASP A 108 5.00 8.26 13.90
N LEU A 109 4.70 7.15 13.20
CA LEU A 109 4.78 5.80 13.75
C LEU A 109 5.95 5.00 13.15
N PRO A 110 6.71 4.29 13.98
CA PRO A 110 7.61 3.26 13.48
C PRO A 110 6.79 2.08 12.92
N TRP A 111 7.41 1.32 12.03
CA TRP A 111 6.96 -0.02 11.70
C TRP A 111 7.34 -0.96 12.84
N GLU A 112 6.36 -1.63 13.45
CA GLU A 112 6.55 -2.44 14.64
C GLU A 112 5.59 -3.66 14.65
N ALA A 113 5.99 -4.72 15.33
CA ALA A 113 5.27 -6.00 15.36
C ALA A 113 3.93 -5.96 16.12
N THR A 114 3.63 -4.88 16.85
CA THR A 114 2.38 -4.72 17.62
C THR A 114 1.14 -4.66 16.71
N GLY A 115 1.33 -4.40 15.42
CA GLY A 115 0.26 -4.26 14.44
C GLY A 115 -0.49 -2.92 14.51
N TYR A 116 -0.10 -2.00 15.40
CA TYR A 116 -0.73 -0.68 15.47
C TYR A 116 -0.56 0.09 14.15
N PHE A 117 0.66 0.09 13.60
CA PHE A 117 0.97 0.66 12.29
C PHE A 117 0.08 0.05 11.19
N SER A 118 0.07 -1.29 11.07
CA SER A 118 -0.71 -2.02 10.07
C SER A 118 -2.21 -1.73 10.16
N SER A 119 -2.75 -1.61 11.37
CA SER A 119 -4.15 -1.25 11.60
C SER A 119 -4.47 0.18 11.12
N LYS A 120 -3.55 1.12 11.31
CA LYS A 120 -3.71 2.51 10.88
C LYS A 120 -3.56 2.63 9.36
N LEU A 121 -2.59 1.91 8.78
CA LEU A 121 -2.39 1.84 7.34
C LEU A 121 -3.63 1.27 6.64
N TYR A 122 -4.20 0.19 7.18
CA TYR A 122 -5.45 -0.38 6.70
C TYR A 122 -6.60 0.63 6.70
N ARG A 123 -6.76 1.44 7.76
CA ARG A 123 -7.80 2.49 7.81
C ARG A 123 -7.59 3.55 6.72
N VAL A 124 -6.34 3.95 6.44
CA VAL A 124 -6.04 4.89 5.35
C VAL A 124 -6.36 4.28 3.99
N ILE A 125 -5.92 3.05 3.74
CA ILE A 125 -6.19 2.34 2.49
C ILE A 125 -7.70 2.11 2.28
N LYS A 126 -8.43 1.72 3.33
CA LYS A 126 -9.88 1.56 3.27
C LYS A 126 -10.58 2.88 2.93
N PHE A 127 -10.08 4.00 3.43
CA PHE A 127 -10.58 5.32 3.04
C PHE A 127 -10.35 5.57 1.54
N CYS A 128 -9.13 5.34 1.03
CA CYS A 128 -8.85 5.48 -0.41
C CYS A 128 -9.76 4.60 -1.27
N ARG A 129 -9.92 3.33 -0.88
CA ARG A 129 -10.81 2.37 -1.53
C ARG A 129 -12.27 2.84 -1.54
N SER A 130 -12.76 3.40 -0.43
CA SER A 130 -14.13 3.93 -0.36
C SER A 130 -14.39 5.11 -1.30
N LYS A 131 -13.32 5.73 -1.83
CA LYS A 131 -13.37 6.81 -2.81
C LYS A 131 -12.97 6.35 -4.22
N GLY A 132 -12.89 5.04 -4.46
CA GLY A 132 -12.57 4.46 -5.76
C GLY A 132 -11.07 4.52 -6.13
N ASN A 133 -10.19 4.88 -5.20
CA ASN A 133 -8.76 4.97 -5.47
C ASN A 133 -8.05 3.67 -5.06
N ILE A 134 -7.32 3.08 -6.02
CA ILE A 134 -6.52 1.86 -5.83
C ILE A 134 -5.11 2.26 -5.41
N VAL A 135 -4.52 1.49 -4.49
CA VAL A 135 -3.13 1.71 -4.04
C VAL A 135 -2.20 0.70 -4.71
N ASP A 136 -1.11 1.22 -5.28
CA ASP A 136 -0.04 0.47 -5.92
C ASP A 136 0.73 -0.35 -4.87
N ALA A 137 0.62 -1.67 -4.98
CA ALA A 137 1.24 -2.62 -4.06
C ALA A 137 2.78 -2.62 -4.16
N HIS A 138 3.36 -2.37 -5.33
CA HIS A 138 4.82 -2.30 -5.50
C HIS A 138 5.40 -1.11 -4.75
N LYS A 139 4.78 0.07 -4.94
CA LYS A 139 5.18 1.29 -4.24
C LYS A 139 4.95 1.19 -2.74
N LEU A 140 3.87 0.53 -2.33
CA LEU A 140 3.59 0.31 -0.92
C LEU A 140 4.63 -0.62 -0.28
N LEU A 141 4.95 -1.76 -0.90
CA LEU A 141 5.96 -2.69 -0.38
C LEU A 141 7.33 -2.02 -0.28
N TYR A 142 7.71 -1.22 -1.28
CA TYR A 142 8.94 -0.44 -1.21
C TYR A 142 8.91 0.52 -0.03
N ALA A 143 7.80 1.22 0.19
CA ALA A 143 7.67 2.13 1.33
C ALA A 143 7.78 1.39 2.68
N LEU A 144 7.17 0.22 2.84
CA LEU A 144 7.20 -0.52 4.10
C LEU A 144 8.59 -1.07 4.42
N ARG A 145 9.27 -1.68 3.44
CA ARG A 145 10.63 -2.23 3.65
C ARG A 145 11.66 -1.21 4.09
N TYR A 146 11.46 0.05 3.72
CA TYR A 146 12.36 1.16 4.09
C TYR A 146 11.72 2.12 5.08
N TRP A 147 10.60 1.74 5.71
CA TRP A 147 9.85 2.65 6.58
C TRP A 147 10.68 3.11 7.77
N ASN A 148 11.40 2.18 8.41
CA ASN A 148 12.26 2.46 9.56
C ASN A 148 13.67 2.92 9.18
N HIS A 149 13.91 3.34 7.94
CA HIS A 149 15.23 3.80 7.54
C HIS A 149 15.63 5.08 8.31
N PRO A 150 16.85 5.21 8.84
CA PRO A 150 17.26 6.34 9.70
C PRO A 150 17.13 7.72 9.04
N GLU A 151 17.20 7.78 7.71
CA GLU A 151 17.05 9.04 6.96
C GLU A 151 15.59 9.49 6.76
N TYR A 152 14.60 8.68 7.18
CA TYR A 152 13.17 8.94 7.02
C TYR A 152 12.78 9.30 5.57
N PHE A 153 13.48 8.73 4.59
CA PHE A 153 13.34 9.17 3.21
C PHE A 153 11.99 8.80 2.61
N ILE A 154 11.36 7.71 3.07
CA ILE A 154 10.00 7.32 2.65
C ILE A 154 8.99 8.37 3.10
N GLN A 155 9.06 8.79 4.37
CA GLN A 155 8.17 9.77 4.95
C GLN A 155 8.31 11.12 4.25
N ARG A 156 9.55 11.59 4.04
CA ARG A 156 9.82 12.82 3.27
C ARG A 156 9.29 12.72 1.84
N ASN A 157 9.49 11.58 1.17
CA ASN A 157 9.02 11.37 -0.20
C ASN A 157 7.49 11.37 -0.27
N TRP A 158 6.80 10.80 0.72
CA TRP A 158 5.33 10.83 0.75
C TRP A 158 4.78 12.25 0.90
N VAL A 159 5.40 13.08 1.74
CA VAL A 159 5.05 14.50 1.86
C VAL A 159 5.30 15.23 0.54
N LYS A 160 6.49 15.07 -0.05
CA LYS A 160 6.83 15.68 -1.35
C LYS A 160 5.84 15.26 -2.44
N GLU A 161 5.55 13.97 -2.57
CA GLU A 161 4.66 13.45 -3.60
C GLU A 161 3.23 13.98 -3.44
N PHE A 162 2.76 14.18 -2.21
CA PHE A 162 1.46 14.81 -1.96
C PHE A 162 1.41 16.25 -2.47
N TYR A 163 2.44 17.06 -2.19
CA TYR A 163 2.45 18.48 -2.58
C TYR A 163 2.82 18.71 -4.05
N GLN A 164 3.76 17.94 -4.60
CA GLN A 164 4.24 18.05 -5.98
C GLN A 164 3.25 17.51 -7.02
N MET A 165 2.14 16.92 -6.58
CA MET A 165 1.04 16.59 -7.47
C MET A 165 0.36 17.91 -7.88
N GLU A 166 0.88 18.53 -8.94
CA GLU A 166 0.28 19.70 -9.58
C GLU A 166 -1.14 19.36 -10.03
N ILE A 167 -2.02 20.34 -9.87
CA ILE A 167 -3.44 20.31 -10.21
C ILE A 167 -3.53 20.32 -11.74
N SER A 168 -3.34 19.18 -12.38
CA SER A 168 -3.55 19.01 -13.82
C SER A 168 -5.04 18.91 -14.17
N GLU A 169 -5.92 19.63 -13.46
CA GLU A 169 -7.39 19.57 -13.61
C GLU A 169 -8.02 20.97 -13.77
N ASP A 170 -7.24 22.05 -13.99
CA ASP A 170 -7.77 23.42 -14.10
C ASP A 170 -7.61 24.06 -15.50
N THR A 171 -7.32 23.29 -16.55
CA THR A 171 -7.18 23.84 -17.93
C THR A 171 -8.24 23.37 -18.93
N SER A 172 -9.38 22.83 -18.50
CA SER A 172 -10.44 22.38 -19.44
C SER A 172 -11.86 22.87 -19.15
N GLU A 173 -12.04 23.88 -18.29
CA GLU A 173 -13.33 24.57 -18.14
C GLU A 173 -13.10 26.08 -18.27
N GLY A 174 -12.76 26.50 -19.49
CA GLY A 174 -12.45 27.90 -19.77
C GLY A 174 -12.22 28.21 -21.25
N GLU A 175 -12.94 27.55 -22.17
CA GLU A 175 -13.05 28.01 -23.55
C GLU A 175 -14.53 28.17 -23.91
N ILE A 176 -14.96 29.44 -23.77
CA ILE A 176 -15.97 30.24 -24.50
C ILE A 176 -17.13 29.48 -25.17
#